data_AF-A0AAD5BEK5-F1
#
_entry.id   AF-A0AAD5BEK5-F1
#
_cell.length_a   1.000
_cell.length_b   1.000
_cell.length_c   1.000
_cell.angle_alpha   90.00
_cell.angle_beta   90.00
_cell.angle_gamma   90.00
#
_symmetry.space_group_name_H-M   'P 1'
#
loop_
_entity.id
_entity.type
_entity.pdbx_description
1 polymer ?
#
loop_
_entity_poly.entity_id
_entity_poly.type
_entity_poly.pdbx_seq_one_letter_code
_entity_poly.pdbx_strand_id
1 'polypeptide(L)'
;MSASDPAYDVSKVKALAELVNATLESRAYIDTKLLFPSVNWSYLITDQIKNNPNHSKPTETIYKNDENILRVMNELVLSIDKNRSRQKSLNDTLTVRDRQIEELSQRVVTLEKRLAATEHRSRDSQIDHTALMKRIFHLSQANKLQSKDIKSLTTANKDLQAKFRVELKRKNLAISNLKNKLVEKRTLSSTIEYGIPVTPSSSQPSTINLGGGGGGEDSNEGIYNNTPTIDNSINTGITFTNPELINLQHNDNSNTSNDNTSEYIKSLTMIIESIAGENYKLTKFIQHVKNYLSMVNSQMTTYKGVELDLGIPNPSETIDLKQINDAIDGSVIQKFYNEIDNAEVVQLPLVNEFYKLYHNLKQVLELMANVGIDSDAQKVIDDLRSDLKVTKDCLQDSLEMNEKWKKLARNKEGT
;
A
#
# COMPACT_ATOMS: atom_id res chain seq x y z
N MET A 1 -7.10 40.88 -64.69
CA MET A 1 -5.82 41.17 -64.01
C MET A 1 -6.09 42.29 -63.02
N SER A 2 -6.31 41.95 -61.75
CA SER A 2 -6.63 42.92 -60.69
C SER A 2 -5.32 43.51 -60.19
N ALA A 3 -5.13 44.82 -60.37
CA ALA A 3 -4.06 45.54 -59.69
C ALA A 3 -4.36 45.47 -58.19
N SER A 4 -3.57 44.70 -57.44
CA SER A 4 -3.59 44.72 -55.98
C SER A 4 -3.14 46.10 -55.53
N ASP A 5 -3.98 46.76 -54.75
CA ASP A 5 -3.80 48.13 -54.29
C ASP A 5 -2.51 48.24 -53.45
N PRO A 6 -1.46 48.95 -53.88
CA PRO A 6 -0.15 48.95 -53.22
C PRO A 6 -0.20 49.49 -51.78
N ALA A 7 -1.24 50.25 -51.42
CA ALA A 7 -1.46 50.76 -50.07
C ALA A 7 -1.90 49.66 -49.07
N TYR A 8 -2.56 48.60 -49.54
CA TYR A 8 -3.01 47.49 -48.70
C TYR A 8 -1.84 46.60 -48.26
N ASP A 9 -0.85 46.41 -49.13
CA ASP A 9 0.32 45.59 -48.83
C ASP A 9 1.28 46.28 -47.86
N VAL A 10 1.48 47.60 -47.97
CA VAL A 10 2.31 48.37 -47.02
C VAL A 10 1.72 48.36 -45.60
N SER A 11 0.39 48.40 -45.48
CA SER A 11 -0.30 48.37 -44.18
C SER A 11 -0.13 47.01 -43.46
N LYS A 12 -0.15 45.90 -44.21
CA LYS A 12 0.14 44.56 -43.67
C LYS A 12 1.59 44.42 -43.23
N VAL A 13 2.53 44.91 -44.04
CA VAL A 13 3.96 44.88 -43.70
C VAL A 13 4.23 45.69 -42.44
N LYS A 14 3.54 46.82 -42.25
CA LYS A 14 3.62 47.63 -41.02
C LYS A 14 3.08 46.88 -39.80
N ALA A 15 1.92 46.23 -39.92
CA ALA A 15 1.35 45.43 -38.84
C ALA A 15 2.24 44.25 -38.44
N LEU A 16 2.87 43.59 -39.41
CA LEU A 16 3.84 42.51 -39.17
C LEU A 16 5.13 43.03 -38.51
N ALA A 17 5.64 44.17 -38.96
CA ALA A 17 6.81 44.82 -38.35
C ALA A 17 6.54 45.24 -36.90
N GLU A 18 5.35 45.76 -36.61
CA GLU A 18 4.92 46.10 -35.25
C GLU A 18 4.78 44.84 -34.39
N LEU A 19 4.20 43.75 -34.92
CA LEU A 19 4.10 42.48 -34.22
C LEU A 19 5.48 41.89 -33.91
N VAL A 20 6.42 41.92 -34.85
CA VAL A 20 7.80 41.44 -34.65
C VAL A 20 8.49 42.25 -33.56
N ASN A 21 8.43 43.58 -33.63
CA ASN A 21 9.00 44.44 -32.60
C ASN A 21 8.34 44.21 -31.23
N ALA A 22 7.01 44.13 -31.16
CA ALA A 22 6.30 43.84 -29.92
C ALA A 22 6.69 42.48 -29.33
N THR A 23 6.89 41.47 -30.17
CA THR A 23 7.29 40.13 -29.73
C THR A 23 8.72 40.13 -29.20
N LEU A 24 9.65 40.79 -29.89
CA LEU A 24 11.04 40.90 -29.46
C LEU A 24 11.17 41.74 -28.17
N GLU A 25 10.41 42.82 -28.06
CA GLU A 25 10.35 43.69 -26.87
C GLU A 25 9.74 42.93 -25.67
N SER A 26 8.64 42.19 -25.88
CA SER A 26 8.01 41.38 -24.83
C SER A 26 8.93 40.29 -24.26
N ARG A 27 9.87 39.80 -25.08
CA ARG A 27 10.87 38.80 -24.72
C ARG A 27 12.21 39.40 -24.31
N ALA A 28 12.30 40.73 -24.21
CA ALA A 28 13.49 41.49 -23.84
C ALA A 28 14.72 41.21 -24.73
N TYR A 29 14.51 40.93 -26.02
CA TYR A 29 15.60 40.80 -27.02
C TYR A 29 16.01 42.14 -27.64
N ILE A 30 15.18 43.18 -27.50
CA ILE A 30 15.47 44.53 -27.98
C ILE A 30 15.06 45.59 -26.97
N ASP A 31 15.90 46.61 -26.82
CA ASP A 31 15.57 47.87 -26.13
C ASP A 31 15.10 48.95 -27.11
N THR A 32 15.44 48.79 -28.40
CA THR A 32 15.11 49.74 -29.46
C THR A 32 14.46 49.01 -30.64
N LYS A 33 13.37 49.59 -31.16
CA LYS A 33 12.58 49.00 -32.25
C LYS A 33 13.42 48.87 -33.52
N LEU A 34 13.32 47.72 -34.17
CA LEU A 34 13.92 47.49 -35.48
C LEU A 34 13.18 48.32 -36.53
N LEU A 35 13.96 49.03 -37.34
CA LEU A 35 13.47 49.86 -38.42
C LEU A 35 13.55 49.06 -39.72
N PHE A 36 12.43 48.87 -40.37
CA PHE A 36 12.36 48.08 -41.61
C PHE A 36 12.48 49.01 -42.81
N PRO A 37 13.38 48.76 -43.78
CA PRO A 37 13.51 49.60 -44.97
C PRO A 37 12.19 49.82 -45.72
N SER A 38 11.30 48.83 -45.74
CA SER A 38 10.01 48.90 -46.41
C SER A 38 8.99 49.85 -45.74
N VAL A 39 9.20 50.24 -44.48
CA VAL A 39 8.25 51.04 -43.68
C VAL A 39 8.89 52.34 -43.17
N ASN A 40 10.18 52.30 -42.83
CA ASN A 40 10.90 53.37 -42.13
C ASN A 40 11.98 54.03 -43.01
N TRP A 41 11.93 53.86 -44.35
CA TRP A 41 12.95 54.39 -45.26
C TRP A 41 13.22 55.87 -45.07
N SER A 42 12.17 56.69 -44.93
CA SER A 42 12.29 58.14 -44.72
C SER A 42 13.10 58.49 -43.47
N TYR A 43 12.91 57.74 -42.39
CA TYR A 43 13.66 57.90 -41.14
C TYR A 43 15.11 57.42 -41.27
N LEU A 44 15.32 56.30 -41.97
CA LEU A 44 16.64 55.68 -42.19
C LEU A 44 17.58 56.51 -43.08
N ILE A 45 17.06 57.45 -43.88
CA ILE A 45 17.86 58.33 -44.75
C ILE A 45 17.94 59.78 -44.24
N THR A 46 17.32 60.08 -43.09
CA THR A 46 17.15 61.48 -42.62
C THR A 46 18.49 62.19 -42.39
N ASP A 47 19.52 61.48 -41.93
CA ASP A 47 20.86 62.01 -41.67
C ASP A 47 21.72 62.16 -42.94
N GLN A 48 21.45 61.40 -44.01
CA GLN A 48 22.05 61.67 -45.33
C GLN A 48 21.57 63.00 -45.91
N ILE A 49 20.26 63.30 -45.78
CA ILE A 49 19.65 64.53 -46.29
C ILE A 49 20.14 65.77 -45.51
N LYS A 50 20.40 65.64 -44.21
CA LYS A 50 20.81 66.76 -43.34
C LYS A 50 22.31 67.07 -43.38
N ASN A 51 23.18 66.06 -43.44
CA ASN A 51 24.61 66.24 -43.17
C ASN A 51 25.54 66.12 -44.39
N ASN A 52 25.13 65.47 -45.49
CA ASN A 52 25.96 65.38 -46.69
C ASN A 52 25.17 64.91 -47.94
N PRO A 53 24.62 65.83 -48.76
CA PRO A 53 23.77 65.48 -49.91
C PRO A 53 24.51 64.78 -51.07
N ASN A 54 25.85 64.79 -51.07
CA ASN A 54 26.67 64.30 -52.19
C ASN A 54 27.49 63.03 -51.90
N HIS A 55 27.29 62.34 -50.77
CA HIS A 55 28.10 61.15 -50.43
C HIS A 55 27.30 59.85 -50.35
N SER A 56 27.77 58.89 -51.18
CA SER A 56 27.47 57.46 -51.21
C SER A 56 28.02 56.68 -50.00
N LYS A 57 27.90 57.22 -48.77
CA LYS A 57 28.27 56.50 -47.55
C LYS A 57 27.01 56.02 -46.81
N PRO A 58 26.98 54.77 -46.33
CA PRO A 58 25.86 54.27 -45.55
C PRO A 58 25.65 55.15 -44.31
N THR A 59 24.39 55.44 -44.07
CA THR A 59 23.87 56.32 -43.04
C THR A 59 24.18 55.79 -41.63
N GLU A 60 24.50 56.64 -40.65
CA GLU A 60 24.82 56.19 -39.28
C GLU A 60 23.61 55.50 -38.63
N THR A 61 22.40 55.97 -38.96
CA THR A 61 21.15 55.35 -38.52
C THR A 61 20.92 53.96 -39.11
N ILE A 62 21.31 53.71 -40.37
CA ILE A 62 21.27 52.38 -41.00
C ILE A 62 22.27 51.45 -40.30
N TYR A 63 23.50 51.91 -40.07
CA TYR A 63 24.52 51.11 -39.41
C TYR A 63 24.12 50.66 -38.00
N LYS A 64 23.56 51.57 -37.19
CA LYS A 64 23.05 51.25 -35.85
C LYS A 64 21.86 50.29 -35.89
N ASN A 65 20.97 50.44 -36.88
CA ASN A 65 19.85 49.53 -37.07
C ASN A 65 20.34 48.13 -37.48
N ASP A 66 21.31 48.03 -38.39
CA ASP A 66 21.90 46.76 -38.81
C ASP A 66 22.67 46.07 -37.65
N GLU A 67 23.38 46.84 -36.82
CA GLU A 67 24.02 46.32 -35.59
C GLU A 67 22.97 45.74 -34.63
N ASN A 68 21.83 46.43 -34.45
CA ASN A 68 20.74 45.95 -33.61
C ASN A 68 20.09 44.69 -34.19
N ILE A 69 19.86 44.63 -35.51
CA ILE A 69 19.36 43.42 -36.19
C ILE A 69 20.30 42.24 -35.96
N LEU A 70 21.62 42.44 -36.13
CA LEU A 70 22.61 41.39 -35.91
C LEU A 70 22.66 40.91 -34.46
N ARG A 71 22.53 41.82 -33.49
CA ARG A 71 22.44 41.49 -32.07
C ARG A 71 21.24 40.60 -31.78
N VAL A 72 20.06 40.98 -32.27
CA VAL A 72 18.83 40.18 -32.15
C VAL A 72 18.99 38.80 -32.76
N MET A 73 19.54 38.72 -33.98
CA MET A 73 19.78 37.43 -34.63
C MET A 73 20.70 36.53 -33.79
N ASN A 74 21.78 37.09 -33.25
CA ASN A 74 22.71 36.35 -32.40
C ASN A 74 22.05 35.87 -31.08
N GLU A 75 21.29 36.73 -30.41
CA GLU A 75 20.57 36.37 -29.18
C GLU A 75 19.51 35.29 -29.42
N LEU A 76 18.79 35.36 -30.55
CA LEU A 76 17.84 34.33 -30.95
C LEU A 76 18.54 32.99 -31.22
N VAL A 77 19.69 32.99 -31.90
CA VAL A 77 20.49 31.77 -32.13
C VAL A 77 20.94 31.17 -30.80
N LEU A 78 21.50 31.98 -29.90
CA LEU A 78 21.90 31.53 -28.56
C LEU A 78 20.71 30.97 -27.75
N SER A 79 19.54 31.60 -27.87
CA SER A 79 18.31 31.13 -27.23
C SER A 79 17.84 29.79 -27.79
N ILE A 80 17.91 29.60 -29.12
CA ILE A 80 17.59 28.33 -29.79
C ILE A 80 18.56 27.22 -29.34
N ASP A 81 19.86 27.50 -29.31
CA ASP A 81 20.87 26.53 -28.87
C ASP A 81 20.69 26.13 -27.40
N LYS A 82 20.40 27.11 -26.54
CA LYS A 82 20.06 26.86 -25.12
C LYS A 82 18.80 26.01 -25.01
N ASN A 83 17.77 26.27 -25.83
CA ASN A 83 16.55 25.47 -25.82
C ASN A 83 16.81 24.04 -26.31
N ARG A 84 17.61 23.87 -27.37
CA ARG A 84 17.99 22.54 -27.91
C ARG A 84 18.80 21.73 -26.89
N SER A 85 19.73 22.39 -26.18
CA SER A 85 20.49 21.78 -25.09
C SER A 85 19.57 21.32 -23.95
N ARG A 86 18.62 22.17 -23.52
CA ARG A 86 17.61 21.83 -22.52
C ARG A 86 16.75 20.65 -22.96
N GLN A 87 16.26 20.67 -24.20
CA GLN A 87 15.44 19.59 -24.75
C GLN A 87 16.20 18.26 -24.76
N LYS A 88 17.48 18.27 -25.15
CA LYS A 88 18.33 17.08 -25.10
C LYS A 88 18.47 16.54 -23.67
N SER A 89 18.78 17.41 -22.70
CA SER A 89 18.88 17.01 -21.29
C SER A 89 17.57 16.45 -20.72
N LEU A 90 16.44 17.02 -21.14
CA LEU A 90 15.11 16.55 -20.73
C LEU A 90 14.82 15.17 -21.33
N ASN A 91 15.15 14.97 -22.61
CA ASN A 91 14.98 13.68 -23.27
C ASN A 91 15.88 12.60 -22.65
N ASP A 92 17.14 12.93 -22.34
CA ASP A 92 18.06 12.01 -21.65
C ASP A 92 17.49 11.62 -20.28
N THR A 93 16.95 12.58 -19.53
CA THR A 93 16.29 12.31 -18.24
C THR A 93 15.06 11.42 -18.40
N LEU A 94 14.22 11.68 -19.40
CA LEU A 94 13.03 10.89 -19.70
C LEU A 94 13.42 9.43 -19.99
N THR A 95 14.41 9.21 -20.86
CA THR A 95 14.88 7.85 -21.19
C THR A 95 15.42 7.09 -19.98
N VAL A 96 16.08 7.78 -19.04
CA VAL A 96 16.54 7.17 -17.78
C VAL A 96 15.34 6.77 -16.90
N ARG A 97 14.32 7.64 -16.82
CA ARG A 97 13.09 7.34 -16.06
C ARG A 97 12.31 6.20 -16.67
N ASP A 98 12.20 6.13 -18.00
CA ASP A 98 11.52 5.03 -18.69
C ASP A 98 12.20 3.68 -18.40
N ARG A 99 13.54 3.64 -18.40
CA ARG A 99 14.29 2.43 -18.00
C ARG A 99 14.03 2.03 -16.56
N GLN A 100 13.95 2.99 -15.65
CA GLN A 100 13.61 2.71 -14.24
C GLN A 100 12.19 2.16 -14.10
N ILE A 101 11.23 2.70 -14.86
CA ILE A 101 9.85 2.20 -14.89
C ILE A 101 9.83 0.75 -15.38
N GLU A 102 10.59 0.43 -16.43
CA GLU A 102 10.68 -0.93 -16.97
C GLU A 102 11.30 -1.90 -15.94
N GLU A 103 12.40 -1.52 -15.29
CA GLU A 103 13.04 -2.33 -14.25
C GLU A 103 12.10 -2.58 -13.05
N LEU A 104 11.41 -1.54 -12.58
CA LEU A 104 10.43 -1.66 -11.50
C LEU A 104 9.25 -2.54 -11.91
N SER A 105 8.76 -2.41 -13.13
CA SER A 105 7.67 -3.24 -13.65
C SER A 105 8.07 -4.72 -13.70
N GLN A 106 9.28 -5.03 -14.16
CA GLN A 106 9.81 -6.40 -14.12
C GLN A 106 9.91 -6.91 -12.68
N ARG A 107 10.37 -6.07 -11.74
CA ARG A 107 10.48 -6.44 -10.33
C ARG A 107 9.11 -6.74 -9.72
N VAL A 108 8.09 -5.93 -10.01
CA VAL A 108 6.70 -6.19 -9.57
C VAL A 108 6.24 -7.56 -10.06
N VAL A 109 6.39 -7.86 -11.35
CA VAL A 109 6.02 -9.18 -11.91
C VAL A 109 6.76 -10.32 -11.21
N THR A 110 8.05 -10.16 -10.89
CA THR A 110 8.79 -11.20 -10.15
C THR A 110 8.29 -11.38 -8.72
N LEU A 111 7.90 -10.29 -8.05
CA LEU A 111 7.38 -10.33 -6.69
C LEU A 111 5.98 -10.95 -6.65
N GLU A 112 5.12 -10.62 -7.61
CA GLU A 112 3.80 -11.24 -7.77
C GLU A 112 3.92 -12.76 -7.98
N LYS A 113 4.84 -13.21 -8.84
CA LYS A 113 5.11 -14.64 -9.03
C LYS A 113 5.60 -15.32 -7.75
N ARG A 114 6.46 -14.65 -6.96
CA ARG A 114 6.93 -15.18 -5.67
C ARG A 114 5.80 -15.24 -4.65
N LEU A 115 4.95 -14.21 -4.60
CA LEU A 115 3.81 -14.15 -3.71
C LEU A 115 2.84 -15.30 -4.01
N ALA A 116 2.46 -15.48 -5.27
CA ALA A 116 1.60 -16.59 -5.70
C ALA A 116 2.19 -17.96 -5.31
N ALA A 117 3.51 -18.15 -5.51
CA ALA A 117 4.18 -19.38 -5.10
C ALA A 117 4.14 -19.61 -3.57
N THR A 118 4.30 -18.55 -2.77
CA THR A 118 4.20 -18.64 -1.31
C THR A 118 2.77 -18.91 -0.82
N GLU A 119 1.77 -18.30 -1.45
CA GLU A 119 0.35 -18.52 -1.13
C GLU A 119 -0.07 -19.95 -1.45
N HIS A 120 0.31 -20.48 -2.62
CA HIS A 120 0.07 -21.87 -2.97
C HIS A 120 0.69 -22.82 -1.95
N ARG A 121 1.94 -22.61 -1.56
CA ARG A 121 2.62 -23.43 -0.55
C ARG A 121 1.95 -23.34 0.83
N SER A 122 1.49 -22.15 1.23
CA SER A 122 0.77 -21.94 2.48
C SER A 122 -0.56 -22.70 2.49
N ARG A 123 -1.32 -22.62 1.39
CA ARG A 123 -2.59 -23.33 1.23
C ARG A 123 -2.40 -24.84 1.32
N ASP A 124 -1.39 -25.38 0.64
CA ASP A 124 -1.10 -26.81 0.67
C ASP A 124 -0.71 -27.26 2.09
N SER A 125 0.11 -26.48 2.80
CA SER A 125 0.44 -26.74 4.20
C SER A 125 -0.79 -26.72 5.13
N GLN A 126 -1.78 -25.88 4.85
CA GLN A 126 -3.01 -25.80 5.65
C GLN A 126 -3.94 -27.00 5.40
N ILE A 127 -3.98 -27.51 4.17
CA ILE A 127 -4.67 -28.75 3.83
C ILE A 127 -4.02 -29.92 4.57
N ASP A 128 -2.68 -30.04 4.52
CA ASP A 128 -1.93 -31.08 5.21
C ASP A 128 -2.14 -31.04 6.73
N HIS A 129 -2.08 -29.85 7.33
CA HIS A 129 -2.34 -29.66 8.75
C HIS A 129 -3.76 -30.11 9.13
N THR A 130 -4.76 -29.78 8.31
CA THR A 130 -6.15 -30.19 8.53
C THR A 130 -6.32 -31.70 8.43
N ALA A 131 -5.66 -32.35 7.46
CA ALA A 131 -5.64 -33.80 7.34
C ALA A 131 -4.96 -34.48 8.54
N LEU A 132 -3.82 -33.93 9.00
CA LEU A 132 -3.14 -34.41 10.20
C LEU A 132 -4.00 -34.28 11.45
N MET A 133 -4.69 -33.14 11.64
CA MET A 133 -5.58 -32.91 12.77
C MET A 133 -6.74 -33.91 12.81
N LYS A 134 -7.36 -34.21 11.66
CA LYS A 134 -8.38 -35.26 11.56
C LYS A 134 -7.80 -36.62 11.99
N ARG A 135 -6.59 -36.96 11.54
CA ARG A 135 -5.92 -38.21 11.93
C ARG A 135 -5.61 -38.27 13.42
N ILE A 136 -5.12 -37.18 14.01
CA ILE A 136 -4.89 -37.06 15.46
C ILE A 136 -6.19 -37.26 16.24
N PHE A 137 -7.28 -36.64 15.79
CA PHE A 137 -8.59 -36.80 16.42
C PHE A 137 -9.05 -38.26 16.40
N HIS A 138 -8.98 -38.94 15.25
CA HIS A 138 -9.34 -40.35 15.14
C HIS A 138 -8.46 -41.25 16.01
N LEU A 139 -7.14 -41.03 16.02
CA LEU A 139 -6.22 -41.79 16.87
C LEU A 139 -6.50 -41.55 18.36
N SER A 140 -6.81 -40.32 18.77
CA SER A 140 -7.17 -39.99 20.15
C SER A 140 -8.47 -40.70 20.57
N GLN A 141 -9.48 -40.71 19.69
CA GLN A 141 -10.73 -41.42 19.93
C GLN A 141 -10.52 -42.93 20.05
N ALA A 142 -9.73 -43.53 19.15
CA ALA A 142 -9.38 -44.95 19.19
C ALA A 142 -8.63 -45.31 20.47
N ASN A 143 -7.66 -44.48 20.89
CA ASN A 143 -6.89 -44.70 22.10
C ASN A 143 -7.76 -44.60 23.36
N LYS A 144 -8.73 -43.68 23.38
CA LYS A 144 -9.73 -43.57 24.45
C LYS A 144 -10.62 -44.83 24.55
N LEU A 145 -11.04 -45.38 23.42
CA LEU A 145 -11.81 -46.65 23.37
C LEU A 145 -10.96 -47.82 23.87
N GLN A 146 -9.74 -47.99 23.34
CA GLN A 146 -8.82 -49.03 23.78
C GLN A 146 -8.51 -48.94 25.28
N SER A 147 -8.34 -47.74 25.83
CA SER A 147 -8.14 -47.54 27.27
C SER A 147 -9.36 -48.00 28.09
N LYS A 148 -10.58 -47.77 27.59
CA LYS A 148 -11.82 -48.25 28.23
C LYS A 148 -11.89 -49.78 28.19
N ASP A 149 -11.55 -50.40 27.07
CA ASP A 149 -11.56 -51.85 26.90
C ASP A 149 -10.52 -52.52 27.81
N ILE A 150 -9.32 -51.96 27.91
CA ILE A 150 -8.28 -52.44 28.84
C ILE A 150 -8.77 -52.38 30.28
N LYS A 151 -9.44 -51.28 30.70
CA LYS A 151 -10.01 -51.18 32.06
C LYS A 151 -11.09 -52.22 32.31
N SER A 152 -11.95 -52.48 31.32
CA SER A 152 -12.98 -53.52 31.38
C SER A 152 -12.36 -54.91 31.54
N LEU A 153 -11.39 -55.26 30.68
CA LEU A 153 -10.62 -56.51 30.74
C LEU A 153 -9.92 -56.70 32.09
N THR A 154 -9.30 -55.63 32.60
CA THR A 154 -8.62 -55.67 33.91
C THR A 154 -9.61 -55.99 35.04
N THR A 155 -10.83 -55.43 34.96
CA THR A 155 -11.90 -55.68 35.92
C THR A 155 -12.43 -57.11 35.82
N ALA A 156 -12.68 -57.59 34.60
CA ALA A 156 -13.12 -58.96 34.35
C ALA A 156 -12.07 -59.99 34.83
N ASN A 157 -10.78 -59.73 34.62
CA ASN A 157 -9.71 -60.60 35.10
C ASN A 157 -9.65 -60.63 36.63
N LYS A 158 -9.82 -59.48 37.32
CA LYS A 158 -9.93 -59.43 38.78
C LYS A 158 -11.11 -60.24 39.30
N ASP A 159 -12.28 -60.15 38.67
CA ASP A 159 -13.46 -60.95 39.03
C ASP A 159 -13.20 -62.46 38.83
N LEU A 160 -12.60 -62.83 37.70
CA LEU A 160 -12.25 -64.22 37.39
C LEU A 160 -11.25 -64.81 38.40
N GLN A 161 -10.23 -64.03 38.79
CA GLN A 161 -9.30 -64.40 39.86
C GLN A 161 -10.01 -64.57 41.21
N ALA A 162 -10.98 -63.71 41.54
CA ALA A 162 -11.76 -63.84 42.76
C ALA A 162 -12.61 -65.13 42.76
N LYS A 163 -13.30 -65.41 41.64
CA LYS A 163 -14.08 -66.65 41.45
C LYS A 163 -13.21 -67.90 41.58
N PHE A 164 -12.02 -67.91 40.95
CA PHE A 164 -11.08 -69.01 41.10
C PHE A 164 -10.60 -69.20 42.54
N ARG A 165 -10.30 -68.12 43.28
CA ARG A 165 -9.94 -68.22 44.70
C ARG A 165 -11.05 -68.83 45.56
N VAL A 166 -12.31 -68.48 45.27
CA VAL A 166 -13.47 -69.05 45.98
C VAL A 166 -13.63 -70.54 45.67
N GLU A 167 -13.56 -70.94 44.40
CA GLU A 167 -13.62 -72.36 44.02
C GLU A 167 -12.45 -73.15 44.62
N LEU A 168 -11.24 -72.59 44.64
CA LEU A 168 -10.08 -73.25 45.24
C LEU A 168 -10.26 -73.48 46.75
N LYS A 169 -10.83 -72.49 47.46
CA LYS A 169 -11.23 -72.66 48.87
C LYS A 169 -12.33 -73.72 49.03
N ARG A 170 -13.34 -73.74 48.16
CA ARG A 170 -14.43 -74.73 48.17
C ARG A 170 -13.91 -76.14 47.94
N LYS A 171 -13.02 -76.34 46.97
CA LYS A 171 -12.36 -77.62 46.70
C LYS A 171 -11.46 -78.05 47.86
N ASN A 172 -10.72 -77.13 48.47
CA ASN A 172 -9.93 -77.42 49.67
C ASN A 172 -10.80 -77.84 50.86
N LEU A 173 -11.95 -77.20 51.08
CA LEU A 173 -12.93 -77.64 52.07
C LEU A 173 -13.48 -79.03 51.76
N ALA A 174 -13.80 -79.31 50.49
CA ALA A 174 -14.24 -80.64 50.08
C ALA A 174 -13.15 -81.71 50.32
N ILE A 175 -11.90 -81.41 50.01
CA ILE A 175 -10.74 -82.28 50.31
C ILE A 175 -10.61 -82.48 51.82
N SER A 176 -10.72 -81.42 52.63
CA SER A 176 -10.66 -81.51 54.09
C SER A 176 -11.79 -82.35 54.65
N ASN A 177 -13.02 -82.21 54.14
CA ASN A 177 -14.15 -83.03 54.53
C ASN A 177 -13.97 -84.51 54.14
N LEU A 178 -13.43 -84.78 52.94
CA LEU A 178 -13.10 -86.14 52.52
C LEU A 178 -11.99 -86.75 53.38
N LYS A 179 -10.96 -85.96 53.73
CA LYS A 179 -9.90 -86.36 54.65
C LYS A 179 -10.47 -86.69 56.03
N ASN A 180 -11.35 -85.85 56.58
CA ASN A 180 -11.99 -86.10 57.87
C ASN A 180 -12.83 -87.38 57.84
N LYS A 181 -13.66 -87.57 56.80
CA LYS A 181 -14.41 -88.82 56.60
C LYS A 181 -13.51 -90.06 56.48
N LEU A 182 -12.35 -89.94 55.83
CA LEU A 182 -11.38 -91.02 55.73
C LEU A 182 -10.76 -91.34 57.10
N VAL A 183 -10.40 -90.32 57.89
CA VAL A 183 -9.86 -90.50 59.25
C VAL A 183 -10.90 -91.14 60.17
N GLU A 184 -12.16 -90.68 60.13
CA GLU A 184 -13.27 -91.27 60.89
C GLU A 184 -13.47 -92.75 60.53
N LYS A 185 -13.42 -93.11 59.23
CA LYS A 185 -13.44 -94.51 58.81
C LYS A 185 -12.20 -95.30 59.20
N ARG A 186 -11.03 -94.64 59.33
CA ARG A 186 -9.78 -95.28 59.78
C ARG A 186 -9.78 -95.57 61.28
N THR A 187 -10.51 -94.81 62.08
CA THR A 187 -10.74 -95.11 63.51
C THR A 187 -11.74 -96.25 63.75
N LEU A 188 -12.37 -96.79 62.70
CA LEU A 188 -13.35 -97.88 62.77
C LEU A 188 -13.02 -99.09 61.86
N SER A 189 -11.79 -99.22 61.35
CA SER A 189 -11.42 -100.39 60.56
C SER A 189 -10.06 -100.95 60.99
N SER A 190 -10.14 -102.13 61.62
CA SER A 190 -9.09 -103.14 61.64
C SER A 190 -8.52 -103.38 60.24
N THR A 191 -7.23 -103.67 60.22
CA THR A 191 -6.41 -104.25 59.15
C THR A 191 -7.21 -105.00 58.08
N ILE A 192 -7.15 -104.54 56.82
CA ILE A 192 -7.18 -105.42 55.65
C ILE A 192 -6.20 -104.87 54.61
N GLU A 193 -5.21 -105.71 54.33
CA GLU A 193 -4.25 -105.63 53.24
C GLU A 193 -4.95 -106.12 51.95
N TYR A 194 -4.90 -105.34 50.87
CA TYR A 194 -5.14 -105.84 49.51
C TYR A 194 -4.22 -105.12 48.52
N GLY A 195 -3.52 -105.92 47.73
CA GLY A 195 -2.52 -105.48 46.75
C GLY A 195 -3.08 -104.79 45.51
N ILE A 196 -2.27 -103.84 45.00
CA ILE A 196 -1.71 -103.71 43.64
C ILE A 196 -2.68 -104.05 42.46
N PRO A 197 -2.94 -103.14 41.48
CA PRO A 197 -1.95 -102.86 40.41
C PRO A 197 -1.85 -101.47 39.76
N VAL A 198 -0.59 -101.12 39.42
CA VAL A 198 -0.03 -100.68 38.11
C VAL A 198 -0.69 -99.51 37.33
N THR A 199 0.01 -98.35 37.33
CA THR A 199 0.39 -97.35 36.27
C THR A 199 -0.46 -97.13 34.99
N PRO A 200 -0.13 -96.18 34.06
CA PRO A 200 0.52 -94.85 34.13
C PRO A 200 -0.33 -93.75 33.44
N SER A 201 -0.07 -92.46 33.69
CA SER A 201 -0.33 -91.42 32.67
C SER A 201 0.51 -90.19 32.93
N SER A 202 1.31 -89.87 31.92
CA SER A 202 2.40 -88.92 31.86
C SER A 202 1.95 -87.47 32.03
N SER A 203 2.64 -86.77 32.91
CA SER A 203 2.81 -85.33 32.87
C SER A 203 3.64 -84.92 31.65
N GLN A 204 3.02 -84.28 30.68
CA GLN A 204 3.65 -83.26 29.83
C GLN A 204 2.65 -82.12 29.63
N PRO A 205 3.12 -80.87 29.73
CA PRO A 205 2.98 -80.03 28.56
C PRO A 205 4.35 -79.52 28.14
N SER A 206 4.73 -79.93 26.93
CA SER A 206 5.77 -79.31 26.13
C SER A 206 5.34 -77.90 25.74
N THR A 207 6.29 -76.99 25.88
CA THR A 207 6.25 -75.64 25.36
C THR A 207 6.59 -75.61 23.86
N ILE A 208 6.10 -74.57 23.18
CA ILE A 208 6.58 -73.96 21.91
C ILE A 208 6.01 -74.58 20.61
N ASN A 209 5.21 -73.83 19.84
CA ASN A 209 5.73 -73.09 18.67
C ASN A 209 4.75 -72.08 18.05
N LEU A 210 5.31 -70.92 17.71
CA LEU A 210 4.83 -69.96 16.71
C LEU A 210 5.07 -70.54 15.30
N GLY A 211 4.20 -70.22 14.35
CA GLY A 211 4.47 -70.41 12.92
C GLY A 211 3.22 -70.24 12.09
N GLY A 212 3.14 -69.15 11.34
CA GLY A 212 2.00 -68.79 10.49
C GLY A 212 1.94 -69.55 9.16
N GLY A 213 0.91 -69.23 8.39
CA GLY A 213 0.83 -69.52 6.96
C GLY A 213 -0.58 -69.85 6.46
N GLY A 214 -1.28 -68.85 5.92
CA GLY A 214 -1.82 -68.89 4.56
C GLY A 214 -3.15 -69.58 4.25
N GLY A 215 -4.10 -68.76 3.76
CA GLY A 215 -5.15 -69.10 2.77
C GLY A 215 -6.39 -69.79 3.32
N GLY A 216 -7.63 -69.39 3.03
CA GLY A 216 -8.20 -68.50 2.03
C GLY A 216 -9.68 -68.93 1.84
N GLU A 217 -10.48 -68.05 1.24
CA GLU A 217 -11.88 -68.24 0.79
C GLU A 217 -12.96 -68.22 1.90
N ASP A 218 -14.13 -67.60 1.76
CA ASP A 218 -14.67 -66.58 0.85
C ASP A 218 -16.04 -66.19 1.46
N SER A 219 -16.36 -64.90 1.57
CA SER A 219 -17.76 -64.40 1.60
C SER A 219 -17.76 -62.88 1.46
N ASN A 220 -17.89 -62.46 0.21
CA ASN A 220 -18.33 -61.14 -0.22
C ASN A 220 -19.77 -60.87 0.26
N GLU A 221 -20.02 -59.71 0.89
CA GLU A 221 -21.26 -58.97 0.71
C GLU A 221 -21.15 -57.51 1.21
N GLY A 222 -21.31 -56.55 0.27
CA GLY A 222 -22.08 -55.32 0.48
C GLY A 222 -21.41 -54.06 1.06
N ILE A 223 -20.43 -53.46 0.38
CA ILE A 223 -20.05 -52.05 0.61
C ILE A 223 -20.97 -51.15 -0.23
N TYR A 224 -21.82 -50.35 0.43
CA TYR A 224 -22.60 -49.31 -0.23
C TYR A 224 -21.70 -48.10 -0.55
N ASN A 225 -21.54 -47.84 -1.84
CA ASN A 225 -20.87 -46.69 -2.42
C ASN A 225 -21.89 -45.55 -2.54
N ASN A 226 -21.85 -44.55 -1.66
CA ASN A 226 -22.63 -43.32 -1.84
C ASN A 226 -21.79 -42.31 -2.62
N THR A 227 -22.04 -42.20 -3.93
CA THR A 227 -21.66 -41.03 -4.73
C THR A 227 -22.61 -39.88 -4.44
N PRO A 228 -22.15 -38.69 -4.04
CA PRO A 228 -22.98 -37.51 -4.14
C PRO A 228 -22.96 -37.03 -5.60
N THR A 229 -24.08 -37.20 -6.29
CA THR A 229 -24.36 -36.51 -7.54
C THR A 229 -24.81 -35.09 -7.20
N ILE A 230 -24.05 -34.08 -7.62
CA ILE A 230 -24.49 -32.67 -7.57
C ILE A 230 -25.35 -32.44 -8.81
N ASP A 231 -26.67 -32.30 -8.61
CA ASP A 231 -27.61 -31.80 -9.61
C ASP A 231 -27.66 -30.27 -9.50
N ASN A 232 -27.13 -29.59 -10.51
CA ASN A 232 -27.18 -28.13 -10.66
C ASN A 232 -28.35 -27.74 -11.57
N SER A 233 -29.56 -28.20 -11.25
CA SER A 233 -30.75 -27.75 -11.93
C SER A 233 -31.86 -27.44 -10.91
N ILE A 234 -32.55 -26.32 -11.15
CA ILE A 234 -33.68 -25.78 -10.39
C ILE A 234 -33.27 -24.74 -9.33
N ASN A 235 -32.79 -23.63 -9.88
CA ASN A 235 -32.97 -22.27 -9.39
C ASN A 235 -34.45 -22.05 -8.99
N THR A 236 -34.77 -22.06 -7.69
CA THR A 236 -36.07 -21.60 -7.20
C THR A 236 -36.02 -20.08 -7.12
N GLY A 237 -36.70 -19.46 -8.08
CA GLY A 237 -36.62 -18.05 -8.39
C GLY A 237 -37.17 -17.15 -7.28
N ILE A 238 -36.37 -16.13 -6.97
CA ILE A 238 -36.89 -14.81 -6.64
C ILE A 238 -36.38 -13.90 -7.75
N THR A 239 -37.22 -13.71 -8.77
CA THR A 239 -36.92 -12.85 -9.92
C THR A 239 -37.51 -11.47 -9.64
N PHE A 240 -36.66 -10.46 -9.43
CA PHE A 240 -37.08 -9.06 -9.61
C PHE A 240 -37.06 -8.79 -11.12
N THR A 241 -38.22 -8.82 -11.74
CA THR A 241 -38.41 -8.44 -13.14
C THR A 241 -38.36 -6.92 -13.27
N ASN A 242 -37.17 -6.37 -13.54
CA ASN A 242 -37.05 -5.02 -14.09
C ASN A 242 -36.80 -5.16 -15.60
N PRO A 243 -37.79 -4.87 -16.46
CA PRO A 243 -37.73 -5.17 -17.90
C PRO A 243 -36.75 -4.29 -18.70
N GLU A 244 -36.11 -3.31 -18.07
CA GLU A 244 -35.13 -2.41 -18.73
C GLU A 244 -33.70 -3.00 -18.80
N LEU A 245 -33.39 -4.09 -18.07
CA LEU A 245 -32.02 -4.65 -18.00
C LEU A 245 -31.75 -5.86 -18.91
N ILE A 246 -32.78 -6.44 -19.54
CA ILE A 246 -32.63 -7.66 -20.36
C ILE A 246 -32.14 -7.33 -21.79
N ASN A 247 -32.34 -6.10 -22.27
CA ASN A 247 -31.96 -5.73 -23.63
C ASN A 247 -30.50 -5.30 -23.81
N LEU A 248 -29.71 -5.18 -22.74
CA LEU A 248 -28.26 -4.92 -22.83
C LEU A 248 -27.40 -6.18 -22.67
N GLN A 249 -28.00 -7.32 -22.32
CA GLN A 249 -27.26 -8.54 -21.96
C GLN A 249 -27.30 -9.64 -23.04
N HIS A 250 -27.91 -9.38 -24.20
CA HIS A 250 -28.16 -10.42 -25.21
C HIS A 250 -27.32 -10.35 -26.49
N ASN A 251 -26.22 -9.59 -26.49
CA ASN A 251 -25.39 -9.50 -27.70
C ASN A 251 -23.89 -9.73 -27.58
N ASP A 252 -23.36 -10.20 -26.44
CA ASP A 252 -21.97 -10.70 -26.41
C ASP A 252 -21.84 -11.97 -25.57
N ASN A 253 -21.84 -13.11 -26.26
CA ASN A 253 -21.58 -14.45 -25.73
C ASN A 253 -20.11 -14.60 -25.29
N SER A 254 -19.75 -14.13 -24.08
CA SER A 254 -18.50 -14.48 -23.39
C SER A 254 -18.56 -14.30 -21.86
N ASN A 255 -19.57 -14.85 -21.19
CA ASN A 255 -19.78 -14.69 -19.75
C ASN A 255 -19.23 -15.84 -18.90
N THR A 256 -17.91 -15.83 -18.66
CA THR A 256 -17.34 -16.40 -17.42
C THR A 256 -16.11 -15.66 -16.89
N SER A 257 -15.76 -14.53 -17.51
CA SER A 257 -14.62 -13.69 -17.08
C SER A 257 -15.01 -12.23 -16.80
N ASN A 258 -16.18 -11.77 -17.25
CA ASN A 258 -16.55 -10.36 -17.18
C ASN A 258 -17.19 -9.93 -15.84
N ASP A 259 -17.77 -10.82 -15.05
CA ASP A 259 -18.34 -10.44 -13.75
C ASP A 259 -17.26 -10.06 -12.74
N ASN A 260 -16.16 -10.81 -12.68
CA ASN A 260 -15.00 -10.46 -11.83
C ASN A 260 -14.28 -9.20 -12.32
N THR A 261 -14.18 -8.99 -13.63
CA THR A 261 -13.59 -7.77 -14.20
C THR A 261 -14.49 -6.55 -13.98
N SER A 262 -15.81 -6.71 -14.05
CA SER A 262 -16.80 -5.67 -13.74
C SER A 262 -16.78 -5.30 -12.25
N GLU A 263 -16.71 -6.28 -11.34
CA GLU A 263 -16.53 -6.03 -9.90
C GLU A 263 -15.17 -5.41 -9.59
N TYR A 264 -14.11 -5.80 -10.29
CA TYR A 264 -12.78 -5.20 -10.16
C TYR A 264 -12.74 -3.76 -10.68
N ILE A 265 -13.39 -3.49 -11.82
CA ILE A 265 -13.55 -2.13 -12.37
C ILE A 265 -14.39 -1.28 -11.42
N LYS A 266 -15.46 -1.84 -10.84
CA LYS A 266 -16.32 -1.14 -9.88
C LYS A 266 -15.57 -0.82 -8.58
N SER A 267 -14.78 -1.76 -8.06
CA SER A 267 -13.96 -1.54 -6.86
C SER A 267 -12.82 -0.56 -7.12
N LEU A 268 -12.14 -0.64 -8.27
CA LEU A 268 -11.19 0.37 -8.72
C LEU A 268 -11.83 1.74 -8.87
N THR A 269 -13.02 1.82 -9.47
CA THR A 269 -13.74 3.09 -9.64
C THR A 269 -14.08 3.69 -8.27
N MET A 270 -14.56 2.90 -7.31
CA MET A 270 -14.78 3.36 -5.93
C MET A 270 -13.48 3.82 -5.25
N ILE A 271 -12.36 3.13 -5.48
CA ILE A 271 -11.05 3.54 -4.94
C ILE A 271 -10.58 4.85 -5.57
N ILE A 272 -10.71 5.01 -6.89
CA ILE A 272 -10.32 6.22 -7.60
C ILE A 272 -11.23 7.39 -7.17
N GLU A 273 -12.54 7.16 -7.01
CA GLU A 273 -13.47 8.16 -6.45
C GLU A 273 -13.13 8.54 -5.00
N SER A 274 -12.72 7.57 -4.18
CA SER A 274 -12.26 7.82 -2.80
C SER A 274 -10.97 8.66 -2.79
N ILE A 275 -9.98 8.31 -3.62
CA ILE A 275 -8.73 9.05 -3.76
C ILE A 275 -8.98 10.46 -4.30
N ALA A 276 -9.88 10.60 -5.29
CA ALA A 276 -10.27 11.90 -5.84
C ALA A 276 -10.96 12.77 -4.78
N GLY A 277 -11.86 12.19 -3.99
CA GLY A 277 -12.50 12.86 -2.86
C GLY A 277 -11.50 13.30 -1.78
N GLU A 278 -10.53 12.45 -1.45
CA GLU A 278 -9.46 12.80 -0.49
C GLU A 278 -8.52 13.89 -1.02
N ASN A 279 -8.14 13.84 -2.30
CA ASN A 279 -7.34 14.88 -2.93
C ASN A 279 -8.09 16.23 -2.99
N TYR A 280 -9.39 16.21 -3.25
CA TYR A 280 -10.23 17.42 -3.19
C TYR A 280 -10.23 18.03 -1.78
N LYS A 281 -10.41 17.20 -0.75
CA LYS A 281 -10.33 17.64 0.65
C LYS A 281 -8.97 18.25 0.98
N LEU A 282 -7.89 17.61 0.53
CA LEU A 282 -6.54 18.11 0.72
C LEU A 282 -6.33 19.48 0.05
N THR A 283 -6.78 19.64 -1.19
CA THR A 283 -6.71 20.91 -1.92
C THR A 283 -7.51 22.01 -1.22
N LYS A 284 -8.73 21.70 -0.78
CA LYS A 284 -9.55 22.65 0.00
C LYS A 284 -8.89 23.00 1.32
N PHE A 285 -8.36 22.03 2.04
CA PHE A 285 -7.61 22.25 3.27
C PHE A 285 -6.42 23.18 3.04
N ILE A 286 -5.60 22.93 2.01
CA ILE A 286 -4.47 23.80 1.66
C ILE A 286 -4.94 25.22 1.34
N GLN A 287 -6.06 25.38 0.65
CA GLN A 287 -6.63 26.70 0.34
C GLN A 287 -7.08 27.44 1.61
N HIS A 288 -7.72 26.75 2.56
CA HIS A 288 -8.09 27.33 3.86
C HIS A 288 -6.86 27.73 4.67
N VAL A 289 -5.81 26.90 4.69
CA VAL A 289 -4.53 27.21 5.35
C VAL A 289 -3.85 28.41 4.69
N LYS A 290 -3.83 28.49 3.36
CA LYS A 290 -3.29 29.63 2.62
C LYS A 290 -4.04 30.92 2.98
N ASN A 291 -5.37 30.89 2.99
CA ASN A 291 -6.18 32.05 3.32
C ASN A 291 -5.91 32.51 4.76
N TYR A 292 -5.80 31.57 5.70
CA TYR A 292 -5.41 31.86 7.07
C TYR A 292 -4.02 32.52 7.14
N LEU A 293 -3.00 31.93 6.49
CA LEU A 293 -1.65 32.48 6.46
C LEU A 293 -1.60 33.88 5.81
N SER A 294 -2.40 34.11 4.77
CA SER A 294 -2.50 35.42 4.13
C SER A 294 -3.12 36.46 5.07
N MET A 295 -4.15 36.10 5.85
CA MET A 295 -4.72 36.97 6.89
C MET A 295 -3.70 37.28 7.99
N VAL A 296 -2.97 36.26 8.48
CA VAL A 296 -1.90 36.44 9.46
C VAL A 296 -0.80 37.35 8.92
N ASN A 297 -0.36 37.13 7.68
CA ASN A 297 0.63 37.97 7.02
C ASN A 297 0.17 39.42 6.90
N SER A 298 -1.09 39.65 6.54
CA SER A 298 -1.65 41.01 6.41
C SER A 298 -1.68 41.74 7.76
N GLN A 299 -2.06 41.04 8.83
CA GLN A 299 -2.05 41.60 10.19
C GLN A 299 -0.62 41.91 10.65
N MET A 300 0.33 41.00 10.38
CA MET A 300 1.73 41.16 10.75
C MET A 300 2.44 42.27 9.97
N THR A 301 2.08 42.49 8.71
CA THR A 301 2.63 43.58 7.89
C THR A 301 2.14 44.97 8.35
N THR A 302 0.97 45.04 8.97
CA THR A 302 0.35 46.30 9.44
C THR A 302 0.88 46.74 10.81
N TYR A 303 1.72 45.92 11.44
CA TYR A 303 2.28 46.18 12.76
C TYR A 303 3.22 47.40 12.77
N LYS A 304 2.83 48.47 13.47
CA LYS A 304 3.60 49.72 13.65
C LYS A 304 4.03 49.98 15.10
N GLY A 305 4.18 48.93 15.91
CA GLY A 305 5.03 48.96 17.09
C GLY A 305 4.56 49.75 18.32
N VAL A 306 3.25 49.93 18.58
CA VAL A 306 2.81 50.62 19.82
C VAL A 306 1.83 49.82 20.68
N GLU A 307 1.02 48.89 20.13
CA GLU A 307 0.19 47.99 20.95
C GLU A 307 0.27 46.56 20.40
N LEU A 308 0.52 45.60 21.30
CA LEU A 308 0.76 44.19 20.99
C LEU A 308 -0.54 43.38 20.87
N ASP A 309 -1.66 44.00 20.52
CA ASP A 309 -2.91 43.29 20.28
C ASP A 309 -3.05 43.01 18.77
N LEU A 310 -2.14 42.17 18.26
CA LEU A 310 -2.30 41.58 16.95
C LEU A 310 -3.50 40.65 17.05
N GLY A 311 -4.67 41.10 16.60
CA GLY A 311 -5.89 40.30 16.49
C GLY A 311 -5.73 39.16 15.48
N ILE A 312 -4.81 38.23 15.75
CA ILE A 312 -4.55 37.02 14.98
C ILE A 312 -5.78 36.14 15.19
N PRO A 313 -6.59 35.90 14.14
CA PRO A 313 -7.77 35.06 14.27
C PRO A 313 -7.34 33.66 14.70
N ASN A 314 -8.14 33.00 15.54
CA ASN A 314 -7.83 31.64 15.96
C ASN A 314 -7.86 30.72 14.72
N PRO A 315 -6.84 29.85 14.50
CA PRO A 315 -6.85 28.86 13.41
C PRO A 315 -8.18 28.08 13.30
N SER A 316 -8.80 27.82 14.45
CA SER A 316 -10.05 27.05 14.55
C SER A 316 -11.29 27.81 14.03
N GLU A 317 -11.24 29.14 13.95
CA GLU A 317 -12.33 29.98 13.43
C GLU A 317 -12.25 30.14 11.91
N THR A 318 -11.07 29.91 11.31
CA THR A 318 -10.82 30.11 9.87
C THR A 318 -10.69 28.79 9.11
N ILE A 319 -10.24 27.73 9.77
CA ILE A 319 -10.09 26.38 9.20
C ILE A 319 -11.18 25.49 9.80
N ASP A 320 -12.36 25.50 9.18
CA ASP A 320 -13.45 24.61 9.57
C ASP A 320 -13.30 23.23 8.91
N LEU A 321 -12.83 22.26 9.70
CA LEU A 321 -12.67 20.87 9.26
C LEU A 321 -14.00 20.16 8.98
N LYS A 322 -15.13 20.64 9.53
CA LYS A 322 -16.46 20.09 9.22
C LYS A 322 -16.89 20.52 7.82
N GLN A 323 -16.75 21.80 7.49
CA GLN A 323 -17.03 22.32 6.15
C GLN A 323 -16.19 21.63 5.05
N ILE A 324 -14.94 21.29 5.35
CA ILE A 324 -14.05 20.56 4.41
C ILE A 324 -14.50 19.09 4.24
N ASN A 325 -15.02 18.45 5.29
CA ASN A 325 -15.47 17.07 5.23
C ASN A 325 -16.88 16.91 4.65
N ASP A 326 -17.76 17.90 4.85
CA ASP A 326 -19.16 17.87 4.42
C ASP A 326 -19.36 18.30 2.95
N ALA A 327 -18.32 18.84 2.29
CA ALA A 327 -18.35 19.28 0.89
C ALA A 327 -18.26 18.16 -0.16
N ILE A 328 -18.37 16.88 0.24
CA ILE A 328 -18.41 15.75 -0.68
C ILE A 328 -19.83 15.58 -1.22
N ASP A 329 -20.19 16.39 -2.20
CA ASP A 329 -21.33 16.09 -3.04
C ASP A 329 -20.80 15.37 -4.29
N GLY A 330 -21.32 14.18 -4.60
CA GLY A 330 -20.80 13.32 -5.69
C GLY A 330 -20.78 14.01 -7.06
N SER A 331 -21.62 15.04 -7.22
CA SER A 331 -21.68 15.90 -8.41
C SER A 331 -20.48 16.86 -8.57
N VAL A 332 -19.79 17.21 -7.47
CA VAL A 332 -18.63 18.12 -7.46
C VAL A 332 -17.33 17.37 -7.79
N ILE A 333 -17.21 16.13 -7.34
CA ILE A 333 -16.05 15.25 -7.63
C ILE A 333 -15.94 14.99 -9.14
N GLN A 334 -17.06 14.82 -9.84
CA GLN A 334 -17.08 14.58 -11.29
C GLN A 334 -16.60 15.79 -12.10
N LYS A 335 -16.79 17.02 -11.60
CA LYS A 335 -16.19 18.23 -12.18
C LYS A 335 -14.70 18.31 -11.88
N PHE A 336 -14.28 17.89 -10.69
CA PHE A 336 -12.89 17.87 -10.25
C PHE A 336 -12.01 16.85 -10.98
N TYR A 337 -12.58 15.77 -11.53
CA TYR A 337 -11.85 14.86 -12.42
C TYR A 337 -11.32 15.55 -13.68
N ASN A 338 -12.01 16.59 -14.16
CA ASN A 338 -11.57 17.39 -15.32
C ASN A 338 -10.64 18.54 -14.91
N GLU A 339 -10.60 18.89 -13.62
CA GLU A 339 -9.83 19.99 -13.02
C GLU A 339 -8.90 19.45 -11.92
N ILE A 340 -8.22 18.33 -12.17
CA ILE A 340 -7.11 17.90 -11.31
C ILE A 340 -5.97 18.88 -11.57
N ASP A 341 -6.02 20.04 -10.91
CA ASP A 341 -4.91 20.97 -10.89
C ASP A 341 -3.70 20.27 -10.27
N ASN A 342 -2.57 20.32 -10.98
CA ASN A 342 -1.29 19.81 -10.50
C ASN A 342 -1.06 20.35 -9.08
N ALA A 343 -0.71 19.48 -8.13
CA ALA A 343 -0.45 19.85 -6.73
C ALA A 343 0.53 21.04 -6.60
N GLU A 344 1.41 21.21 -7.58
CA GLU A 344 2.35 22.34 -7.70
C GLU A 344 1.66 23.71 -7.80
N VAL A 345 0.50 23.82 -8.47
CA VAL A 345 -0.28 25.06 -8.63
C VAL A 345 -0.89 25.52 -7.30
N VAL A 346 -1.21 24.57 -6.41
CA VAL A 346 -1.83 24.82 -5.10
C VAL A 346 -0.76 25.01 -4.02
N GLN A 347 0.36 24.28 -4.09
CA GLN A 347 1.44 24.33 -3.11
C GLN A 347 2.35 25.56 -3.27
N LEU A 348 2.63 26.00 -4.50
CA LEU A 348 3.53 27.14 -4.73
C LEU A 348 3.02 28.46 -4.10
N PRO A 349 1.72 28.81 -4.20
CA PRO A 349 1.17 29.95 -3.48
C PRO A 349 1.23 29.81 -1.95
N LEU A 350 1.08 28.59 -1.41
CA LEU A 350 1.18 28.33 0.03
C LEU A 350 2.62 28.58 0.52
N VAL A 351 3.61 28.05 -0.19
CA VAL A 351 5.03 28.23 0.11
C VAL A 351 5.40 29.71 0.07
N ASN A 352 4.87 30.47 -0.89
CA ASN A 352 5.07 31.92 -0.94
C ASN A 352 4.50 32.64 0.29
N GLU A 353 3.32 32.25 0.78
CA GLU A 353 2.76 32.81 2.02
C GLU A 353 3.59 32.44 3.26
N PHE A 354 4.18 31.24 3.31
CA PHE A 354 5.15 30.90 4.36
C PHE A 354 6.43 31.73 4.29
N TYR A 355 6.95 32.01 3.09
CA TYR A 355 8.11 32.89 2.92
C TYR A 355 7.81 34.33 3.37
N LYS A 356 6.63 34.85 3.02
CA LYS A 356 6.18 36.17 3.51
C LYS A 356 6.02 36.18 5.03
N LEU A 357 5.46 35.11 5.61
CA LEU A 357 5.34 34.97 7.06
C LEU A 357 6.70 34.99 7.73
N TYR A 358 7.66 34.23 7.20
CA TYR A 358 9.03 34.23 7.71
C TYR A 358 9.67 35.62 7.63
N HIS A 359 9.49 36.33 6.52
CA HIS A 359 10.03 37.67 6.36
C HIS A 359 9.38 38.69 7.31
N ASN A 360 8.06 38.63 7.47
CA ASN A 360 7.31 39.50 8.37
C ASN A 360 7.63 39.19 9.84
N LEU A 361 7.75 37.92 10.22
CA LEU A 361 8.23 37.49 11.53
C LEU A 361 9.63 38.02 11.80
N LYS A 362 10.53 37.91 10.83
CA LYS A 362 11.90 38.43 10.94
C LYS A 362 11.90 39.96 11.13
N GLN A 363 11.08 40.70 10.39
CA GLN A 363 10.95 42.15 10.56
C GLN A 363 10.37 42.52 11.93
N VAL A 364 9.35 41.80 12.41
CA VAL A 364 8.80 41.99 13.75
C VAL A 364 9.84 41.66 14.83
N LEU A 365 10.65 40.62 14.63
CA LEU A 365 11.76 40.26 15.51
C LEU A 365 12.87 41.31 15.52
N GLU A 366 13.22 41.88 14.36
CA GLU A 366 14.18 42.98 14.24
C GLU A 366 13.65 44.27 14.87
N LEU A 367 12.34 44.55 14.74
CA LEU A 367 11.67 45.66 15.43
C LEU A 367 11.64 45.44 16.95
N MET A 368 11.36 44.22 17.42
CA MET A 368 11.43 43.85 18.83
C MET A 368 12.87 43.82 19.38
N ALA A 369 13.88 43.56 18.54
CA ALA A 369 15.29 43.64 18.94
C ALA A 369 15.77 45.10 19.07
N ASN A 370 15.20 46.02 18.28
CA ASN A 370 15.48 47.46 18.34
C ASN A 370 14.75 48.18 19.48
N VAL A 371 13.63 47.63 19.96
CA VAL A 371 13.01 48.03 21.23
C VAL A 371 13.74 47.24 22.32
N GLY A 372 14.74 47.86 22.96
CA GLY A 372 15.66 47.22 23.89
C GLY A 372 15.02 46.11 24.73
N ILE A 373 15.51 44.88 24.55
CA ILE A 373 15.04 43.68 25.23
C ILE A 373 15.26 43.85 26.72
N ASP A 374 14.18 43.82 27.50
CA ASP A 374 14.25 43.87 28.96
C ASP A 374 15.09 42.70 29.49
N SER A 375 15.90 42.95 30.51
CA SER A 375 16.94 42.03 31.04
C SER A 375 16.39 40.62 31.35
N ASP A 376 15.12 40.53 31.74
CA ASP A 376 14.46 39.28 32.10
C ASP A 376 14.06 38.44 30.88
N ALA A 377 13.69 39.07 29.76
CA ALA A 377 13.34 38.37 28.52
C ALA A 377 14.58 37.73 27.87
N GLN A 378 15.76 38.37 28.01
CA GLN A 378 17.01 37.82 27.52
C GLN A 378 17.40 36.52 28.27
N LYS A 379 17.11 36.45 29.56
CA LYS A 379 17.37 35.28 30.40
C LYS A 379 16.50 34.08 30.00
N VAL A 380 15.22 34.33 29.72
CA VAL A 380 14.28 33.30 29.22
C VAL A 380 14.67 32.82 27.81
N ILE A 381 15.17 33.71 26.96
CA ILE A 381 15.67 33.33 25.62
C ILE A 381 16.91 32.44 25.73
N ASP A 382 17.81 32.71 26.68
CA ASP A 382 19.00 31.89 26.89
C ASP A 382 18.67 30.53 27.50
N ASP A 383 17.69 30.45 28.42
CA ASP A 383 17.15 29.19 28.93
C ASP A 383 16.49 28.37 27.81
N LEU A 384 15.67 28.99 26.96
CA LEU A 384 15.05 28.33 25.81
C LEU A 384 16.08 27.83 24.79
N ARG A 385 17.21 28.53 24.61
CA ARG A 385 18.32 28.07 23.76
C ARG A 385 19.03 26.86 24.35
N SER A 386 19.18 26.83 25.68
CA SER A 386 19.72 25.67 26.39
C SER A 386 18.79 24.45 26.22
N ASP A 387 17.49 24.65 26.42
CA ASP A 387 16.49 23.58 26.26
C ASP A 387 16.43 23.06 24.82
N LEU A 388 16.51 23.94 23.82
CA LEU A 388 16.54 23.55 22.41
C LEU A 388 17.78 22.69 22.11
N LYS A 389 18.93 23.00 22.72
CA LYS A 389 20.15 22.19 22.60
C LYS A 389 19.97 20.80 23.21
N VAL A 390 19.44 20.71 24.42
CA VAL A 390 19.13 19.44 25.09
C VAL A 390 18.15 18.61 24.27
N THR A 391 17.11 19.24 23.72
CA THR A 391 16.09 18.56 22.90
C THR A 391 16.69 18.03 21.60
N LYS A 392 17.59 18.79 20.97
CA LYS A 392 18.30 18.37 19.76
C LYS A 392 19.22 17.18 20.01
N ASP A 393 19.95 17.20 21.12
CA ASP A 393 20.82 16.08 21.52
C ASP A 393 19.98 14.83 21.82
N CYS A 394 18.85 14.97 22.53
CA CYS A 394 17.91 13.87 22.77
C CYS A 394 17.30 13.29 21.47
N LEU A 395 16.95 14.14 20.50
CA LEU A 395 16.43 13.70 19.20
C LEU A 395 17.51 13.00 18.37
N GLN A 396 18.76 13.45 18.47
CA GLN A 396 19.90 12.82 17.82
C GLN A 396 20.19 11.43 18.43
N ASP A 397 20.15 11.32 19.75
CA ASP A 397 20.27 10.04 20.46
C ASP A 397 19.10 9.08 20.11
N SER A 398 17.88 9.62 20.01
CA SER A 398 16.71 8.84 19.60
C SER A 398 16.82 8.36 18.15
N LEU A 399 17.40 9.15 17.26
CA LEU A 399 17.69 8.76 15.87
C LEU A 399 18.76 7.66 15.80
N GLU A 400 19.83 7.79 16.59
CA GLU A 400 20.88 6.77 16.66
C GLU A 400 20.34 5.45 17.23
N MET A 401 19.49 5.53 18.26
CA MET A 401 18.82 4.38 18.85
C MET A 401 17.88 3.72 17.84
N ASN A 402 17.11 4.50 17.08
CA ASN A 402 16.23 3.98 16.01
C ASN A 402 17.04 3.24 14.93
N GLU A 403 18.16 3.79 14.49
CA GLU A 403 19.06 3.12 13.54
C GLU A 403 19.67 1.83 14.13
N LYS A 404 19.97 1.77 15.44
CA LYS A 404 20.36 0.53 16.13
C LYS A 404 19.24 -0.51 16.14
N TRP A 405 18.00 -0.11 16.44
CA TRP A 405 16.82 -0.99 16.40
C TRP A 405 16.53 -1.51 14.99
N LYS A 406 16.67 -0.66 13.97
CA LYS A 406 16.51 -1.02 12.56
C LYS A 406 17.56 -2.02 12.08
N LYS A 407 18.81 -1.91 12.55
CA LYS A 407 19.86 -2.92 12.31
C LYS A 407 19.53 -4.26 12.99
N LEU A 408 19.01 -4.22 14.22
CA LEU A 408 18.56 -5.42 14.94
C LEU A 408 17.36 -6.09 14.25
N ALA A 409 16.41 -5.32 13.74
CA ALA A 409 15.26 -5.84 12.99
C ALA A 409 15.70 -6.51 11.67
N ARG A 410 16.60 -5.87 10.91
CA ARG A 410 17.17 -6.46 9.67
C ARG A 410 17.97 -7.74 9.93
N ASN A 411 18.66 -7.83 11.07
CA ASN A 411 19.39 -9.04 11.45
C ASN A 411 18.47 -10.19 11.89
N LYS A 412 17.23 -9.89 12.34
CA LYS A 412 16.21 -10.91 12.67
C LYS A 412 15.48 -11.47 11.44
N GLU A 413 15.44 -10.74 10.34
CA GLU A 413 14.85 -11.21 9.06
C GLU A 413 15.81 -12.11 8.26
N GLY A 414 17.05 -12.29 8.72
CA GLY A 414 18.09 -13.11 8.08
C GLY A 414 18.32 -14.50 8.69
N THR A 415 17.49 -14.90 9.66
CA THR A 415 17.42 -16.27 10.24
C THR A 415 16.01 -16.80 10.06
#